data_AF-A0A3L6QT90-F1
#
_entry.id   AF-A0A3L6QT90-F1
#
_cell.length_a   1.000
_cell.length_b   1.000
_cell.length_c   1.000
_cell.angle_alpha   90.00
_cell.angle_beta   90.00
_cell.angle_gamma   90.00
#
_symmetry.space_group_name_H-M   'P 1'
#
loop_
_entity.id
_entity.type
_entity.pdbx_description
1 polymer ?
#
loop_
_entity_poly.entity_id
_entity_poly.type
_entity_poly.pdbx_seq_one_letter_code
_entity_poly.pdbx_strand_id
1 'polypeptide(L)'
;MALRGRPSLALANMFIVSDNRHAGFHRVDLGWGEPVYGGPAGALFVLSFIVAVRNGDGEDAIAVPVVLPRQAMARFASEVDMLLKS
;
A
#
# COMPACT_ATOMS: atom_id res chain seq x y z
N MET A 1 27.02 4.10 -20.65
CA MET A 1 25.87 5.04 -20.68
C MET A 1 25.07 4.73 -21.92
N ALA A 2 23.81 4.29 -21.80
CA ALA A 2 23.00 3.95 -22.97
C ALA A 2 22.63 5.23 -23.73
N LEU A 3 23.04 5.33 -25.00
CA LEU A 3 22.80 6.49 -25.88
C LEU A 3 21.36 6.56 -26.43
N ARG A 4 20.57 5.50 -26.23
CA ARG A 4 19.12 5.48 -26.48
C ARG A 4 18.43 5.50 -25.12
N GLY A 5 17.61 6.53 -24.90
CA GLY A 5 16.81 6.66 -23.67
C GLY A 5 16.00 5.39 -23.41
N ARG A 6 15.83 5.03 -22.15
CA ARG A 6 14.97 3.90 -21.77
C ARG A 6 13.54 4.22 -22.22
N PRO A 7 12.83 3.30 -22.90
CA PRO A 7 11.43 3.51 -23.24
C PRO A 7 10.62 3.92 -22.01
N SER A 8 9.66 4.83 -22.18
CA SER A 8 8.76 5.22 -21.10
C SER A 8 8.00 4.01 -20.58
N LEU A 9 7.79 3.97 -19.26
CA LEU A 9 7.00 2.91 -18.64
C LEU A 9 5.54 3.01 -19.10
N ALA A 10 4.97 1.92 -19.58
CA ALA A 10 3.56 1.83 -19.95
C ALA A 10 2.68 1.72 -18.69
N LEU A 11 2.56 2.82 -17.95
CA LEU A 11 1.89 2.89 -16.64
C LEU A 11 0.43 2.40 -16.65
N ALA A 12 -0.26 2.48 -17.79
CA ALA A 12 -1.66 2.07 -17.94
C ALA A 12 -1.90 0.57 -17.65
N ASN A 13 -0.90 -0.28 -17.82
CA ASN A 13 -1.00 -1.73 -17.62
C ASN A 13 -0.16 -2.23 -16.43
N MET A 14 0.21 -1.32 -15.53
CA MET A 14 1.08 -1.65 -14.41
C MET A 14 0.30 -1.61 -13.09
N PHE A 15 0.62 -2.57 -12.24
CA PHE A 15 0.21 -2.59 -10.85
C PHE A 15 1.45 -2.83 -10.01
N ILE A 16 1.89 -1.81 -9.29
CA ILE A 16 3.11 -1.85 -8.47
C ILE A 16 2.69 -2.00 -7.01
N VAL A 17 3.29 -2.97 -6.33
CA VAL A 17 3.11 -3.19 -4.90
C VAL A 17 4.46 -3.07 -4.23
N SER A 18 4.54 -2.18 -3.24
CA SER A 18 5.74 -2.03 -2.41
C SER A 18 5.45 -2.48 -0.98
N ASP A 19 6.22 -3.45 -0.50
CA ASP A 19 6.16 -3.89 0.89
C ASP A 19 6.96 -2.94 1.79
N ASN A 20 6.25 -2.18 2.61
CA ASN A 20 6.81 -1.23 3.59
C ASN A 20 6.63 -1.72 5.03
N ARG A 21 6.13 -2.94 5.25
CA ARG A 21 5.90 -3.46 6.61
C ARG A 21 7.16 -3.46 7.47
N HIS A 22 8.31 -3.65 6.82
CA HIS A 22 9.62 -3.73 7.47
C HIS A 22 10.36 -2.40 7.57
N ALA A 23 9.79 -1.29 7.07
CA ALA A 23 10.42 0.02 7.13
C ALA A 23 10.41 0.63 8.56
N GLY A 24 9.64 0.06 9.49
CA GLY A 24 9.63 0.48 10.89
C GLY A 24 8.87 1.78 11.18
N PHE A 25 8.18 2.35 10.19
CA PHE A 25 7.51 3.65 10.32
C PHE A 25 6.46 3.72 11.46
N HIS A 26 5.78 2.62 11.79
CA HIS A 26 4.80 2.56 12.88
C HIS A 26 5.43 2.53 14.28
N ARG A 27 6.77 2.49 14.40
CA ARG A 27 7.51 2.39 15.68
C ARG A 27 8.38 3.62 15.95
N VAL A 28 8.25 4.67 15.15
CA VAL A 28 9.07 5.88 15.28
C VAL A 28 8.58 6.71 16.47
N ASP A 29 9.24 6.60 17.61
CA ASP A 29 8.98 7.44 18.78
C ASP A 29 10.00 8.59 18.86
N LEU A 30 9.48 9.83 18.88
CA LEU A 30 10.28 11.05 19.00
C LEU A 30 10.28 11.64 20.42
N GLY A 31 9.79 10.89 21.41
CA GLY A 31 9.59 11.32 22.79
C GLY A 31 8.12 11.62 23.16
N TRP A 32 7.19 11.33 22.25
CA TRP A 32 5.74 11.53 22.45
C TRP A 32 4.92 10.23 22.26
N GLY A 33 5.59 9.08 22.09
CA GLY A 33 4.97 7.79 21.82
C GLY A 33 4.99 7.42 20.33
N GLU A 34 4.61 6.17 20.05
CA GLU A 34 4.48 5.65 18.68
C GLU A 34 3.34 6.36 17.91
N PRO A 35 3.48 6.53 16.58
CA PRO A 35 2.45 7.18 15.77
C PRO A 35 1.25 6.26 15.57
N VAL A 36 0.04 6.86 15.50
CA VAL A 36 -1.18 6.15 15.09
C VAL A 36 -1.03 5.59 13.66
N TYR A 37 -0.30 6.30 12.80
CA TYR A 37 0.05 5.84 11.45
C TYR A 37 1.41 6.42 11.04
N GLY A 38 2.30 5.57 10.54
CA GLY A 38 3.54 5.97 9.89
C GLY A 38 3.68 5.20 8.60
N GLY A 39 3.51 5.87 7.46
CA GLY A 39 3.55 5.21 6.15
C GLY A 39 3.32 6.19 5.01
N PRO A 40 3.18 5.68 3.76
CA PRO A 40 2.87 6.50 2.60
C PRO A 40 1.63 7.38 2.83
N ALA A 41 1.61 8.59 2.27
CA ALA A 41 0.45 9.48 2.37
C ALA A 41 -0.83 8.89 1.75
N GLY A 42 -0.69 7.94 0.83
CA GLY A 42 -1.77 7.19 0.22
C GLY A 42 -1.28 6.36 -0.97
N ALA A 43 -2.16 5.51 -1.50
CA ALA A 43 -1.94 4.85 -2.78
C ALA A 43 -2.24 5.80 -3.95
N LEU A 44 -1.59 5.56 -5.09
CA LEU A 44 -1.83 6.26 -6.35
C LEU A 44 -2.24 5.24 -7.42
N PHE A 45 -2.78 5.70 -8.56
CA PHE A 45 -3.37 4.90 -9.65
C PHE A 45 -2.53 3.69 -10.16
N VAL A 46 -1.24 3.61 -9.80
CA VAL A 46 -0.33 2.49 -10.11
C VAL A 46 0.41 1.97 -8.87
N LEU A 47 0.46 2.74 -7.78
CA LEU A 47 1.30 2.49 -6.61
C LEU A 47 0.44 2.09 -5.43
N SER A 48 0.54 0.82 -5.06
CA SER A 48 -0.07 0.24 -3.87
C SER A 48 0.99 -0.15 -2.86
N PHE A 49 0.59 -0.23 -1.60
CA PHE A 49 1.52 -0.44 -0.50
C PHE A 49 1.04 -1.55 0.42
N ILE A 50 1.97 -2.26 1.03
CA ILE A 50 1.71 -3.09 2.21
C ILE A 50 2.37 -2.38 3.37
N VAL A 51 1.60 -2.01 4.39
CA VAL A 51 2.06 -1.15 5.49
C VAL A 51 1.76 -1.82 6.83
N ALA A 52 2.73 -1.81 7.73
CA ALA A 52 2.52 -2.24 9.11
C ALA A 52 1.84 -1.10 9.88
N VAL A 53 0.74 -1.41 10.55
CA VAL A 53 -0.10 -0.45 11.29
C VAL A 53 -0.50 -1.05 12.64
N ARG A 54 -1.07 -0.22 13.51
CA ARG A 54 -1.77 -0.68 14.71
C ARG A 54 -3.28 -0.60 14.50
N ASN A 55 -4.02 -1.64 14.86
CA ASN A 55 -5.48 -1.62 14.80
C ASN A 55 -6.08 -0.82 15.99
N GLY A 56 -7.41 -0.69 16.03
CA GLY A 56 -8.11 0.05 17.08
C GLY A 56 -7.92 -0.51 18.49
N ASP A 57 -7.50 -1.77 18.61
CA ASP A 57 -7.26 -2.48 19.88
C ASP A 57 -5.79 -2.42 20.32
N GLY A 58 -4.92 -1.75 19.55
CA GLY A 58 -3.50 -1.67 19.86
C GLY A 58 -2.70 -2.91 19.44
N GLU A 59 -3.25 -3.76 18.58
CA GLU A 59 -2.57 -4.96 18.05
C GLU A 59 -1.90 -4.68 16.70
N ASP A 60 -0.81 -5.41 16.42
CA ASP A 60 -0.11 -5.33 15.12
C ASP A 60 -1.02 -5.82 13.99
N ALA A 61 -1.14 -5.01 12.94
CA ALA A 61 -1.95 -5.30 11.77
C ALA A 61 -1.26 -4.87 10.47
N ILE A 62 -1.83 -5.30 9.34
CA ILE A 62 -1.37 -4.94 8.01
C ILE A 62 -2.48 -4.17 7.30
N ALA A 63 -2.15 -2.96 6.83
CA ALA A 63 -2.97 -2.21 5.91
C ALA A 63 -2.46 -2.39 4.47
N VAL A 64 -3.38 -2.47 3.51
CA VAL A 64 -3.06 -2.54 2.09
C VAL A 64 -3.77 -1.40 1.34
N PRO A 65 -3.20 -0.18 1.31
CA PRO A 65 -3.75 0.91 0.51
C PRO A 65 -3.67 0.60 -0.98
N VAL A 66 -4.80 0.68 -1.66
CA VAL A 66 -4.95 0.44 -3.11
C VAL A 66 -5.85 1.51 -3.71
N VAL A 67 -5.49 2.02 -4.90
CA VAL A 67 -6.35 2.93 -5.70
C VAL A 67 -6.50 2.36 -7.10
N LEU A 68 -7.75 2.23 -7.54
CA LEU A 68 -8.16 1.73 -8.86
C LEU A 68 -9.29 2.60 -9.40
N PRO A 69 -9.58 2.55 -10.73
CA PRO A 69 -10.83 3.09 -11.25
C PRO A 69 -12.04 2.59 -10.45
N ARG A 70 -13.03 3.45 -10.22
CA ARG A 70 -14.20 3.15 -9.37
C ARG A 70 -14.86 1.81 -9.66
N GLN A 71 -15.04 1.45 -10.93
CA GLN A 71 -15.65 0.16 -11.32
C GLN A 71 -14.77 -1.04 -10.96
N ALA A 72 -13.45 -0.89 -11.09
CA ALA A 72 -12.49 -1.93 -10.73
C ALA A 72 -12.37 -2.09 -9.21
N MET A 73 -12.50 -1.00 -8.44
CA MET A 73 -12.46 -1.06 -6.96
C MET A 73 -13.60 -1.90 -6.39
N ALA A 74 -14.81 -1.80 -6.94
CA ALA A 74 -15.94 -2.62 -6.50
C ALA A 74 -15.70 -4.12 -6.74
N ARG A 75 -15.13 -4.47 -7.90
CA ARG A 75 -14.75 -5.86 -8.21
C ARG A 75 -13.64 -6.34 -7.29
N PHE A 76 -12.59 -5.53 -7.10
CA PHE A 76 -11.48 -5.86 -6.22
C PHE A 76 -11.94 -6.18 -4.80
N ALA A 77 -12.82 -5.35 -4.21
CA ALA A 77 -13.37 -5.61 -2.89
C ALA A 77 -14.14 -6.95 -2.82
N SER A 78 -14.94 -7.27 -3.85
CA SER A 78 -15.66 -8.53 -3.93
C SER A 78 -14.73 -9.75 -4.01
N GLU A 79 -13.68 -9.68 -4.84
CA GLU A 79 -12.71 -10.78 -4.99
C GLU A 79 -11.93 -11.01 -3.68
N VAL A 80 -11.52 -9.93 -2.99
CA VAL A 80 -10.85 -10.04 -1.68
C VAL A 80 -11.78 -10.67 -0.65
N ASP A 81 -13.04 -10.25 -0.58
CA ASP A 81 -14.01 -10.82 0.34
C ASP A 81 -14.25 -12.32 0.08
N MET A 82 -14.34 -12.74 -1.18
CA MET A 82 -14.44 -14.16 -1.54
C MET A 82 -13.20 -14.96 -1.12
N LEU A 83 -12.00 -14.41 -1.32
CA LEU A 83 -10.74 -15.04 -0.92
C LEU A 83 -10.61 -15.20 0.59
N LEU A 84 -11.10 -14.23 1.37
CA LEU A 84 -11.03 -14.27 2.84
C LEU A 84 -12.08 -15.20 3.48
N LYS A 85 -13.15 -15.51 2.75
CA LYS A 85 -14.21 -16.43 3.19
C LYS A 85 -13.94 -17.90 2.82
N SER A 86 -12.93 -18.14 1.99
CA SER A 86 -12.50 -19.47 1.54
C SER A 86 -11.45 -20.04 2.49
#